data_AF-A0A314ZNR0-F1
#
_entry.id   AF-A0A314ZNR0-F1
#
_cell.length_a   1.000
_cell.length_b   1.000
_cell.length_c   1.000
_cell.angle_alpha   90.00
_cell.angle_beta   90.00
_cell.angle_gamma   90.00
#
_symmetry.space_group_name_H-M   'P 1'
#
loop_
_entity.id
_entity.type
_entity.pdbx_description
1 polymer ?
#
loop_
_entity_poly.entity_id
_entity_poly.type
_entity_poly.pdbx_seq_one_letter_code
_entity_poly.pdbx_strand_id
1 'polypeptide(L)'
;MPQPPFLFHRFCFHYSPRVPKLGDGLAFIISPSKELPGSLPSQYLGILNATVVGNFSNHIFAVEFDTLQDFEFGDINDNHVGININSLASNKSTPAGYFTSQSLNLKSGHVIQAWVDYDSVKNQVTVKLSPNSIKPTSPILTFDVDLSPIFQDFMYIGLALPQLGC
;
A
#
# COMPACT_ATOMS: atom_id res chain seq x y z
N MET A 1 -10.37 -5.64 -22.97
CA MET A 1 -9.06 -6.11 -23.52
C MET A 1 -8.43 -7.00 -22.47
N PRO A 2 -7.63 -8.04 -22.79
CA PRO A 2 -6.94 -8.79 -21.75
C PRO A 2 -6.01 -7.85 -20.97
N GLN A 3 -6.06 -7.92 -19.64
CA GLN A 3 -5.14 -7.18 -18.76
C GLN A 3 -3.70 -7.56 -19.15
N PRO A 4 -2.75 -6.60 -19.18
CA PRO A 4 -1.36 -6.93 -19.46
C PRO A 4 -0.89 -8.01 -18.47
N PRO A 5 -0.06 -8.97 -18.91
CA PRO A 5 0.33 -10.11 -18.08
C PRO A 5 1.10 -9.69 -16.81
N PHE A 6 1.63 -8.47 -16.81
CA PHE A 6 2.35 -7.89 -15.69
C PHE A 6 1.97 -6.43 -15.48
N LEU A 7 1.71 -6.06 -14.23
CA LEU A 7 1.68 -4.67 -13.78
C LEU A 7 2.94 -4.40 -12.96
N PHE A 8 3.67 -3.34 -13.30
CA PHE A 8 4.91 -2.98 -12.62
C PHE A 8 4.93 -1.49 -12.30
N HIS A 9 5.03 -1.13 -11.02
CA HIS A 9 5.19 0.24 -10.57
C HIS A 9 6.38 0.40 -9.64
N ARG A 10 7.10 1.51 -9.82
CA ARG A 10 8.22 1.90 -8.95
C ARG A 10 8.12 3.38 -8.63
N PHE A 11 8.26 3.71 -7.36
CA PHE A 11 8.28 5.09 -6.88
C PHE A 11 9.22 5.22 -5.69
N CYS A 12 9.61 6.46 -5.39
CA CYS A 12 10.38 6.78 -4.19
C CYS A 12 9.54 7.65 -3.28
N PHE A 13 9.69 7.48 -1.98
CA PHE A 13 9.09 8.32 -0.97
C PHE A 13 10.05 8.48 0.20
N HIS A 14 9.83 9.50 1.03
CA HIS A 14 10.44 9.59 2.34
C HIS A 14 9.36 10.11 3.29
N TYR A 15 9.33 9.58 4.51
CA TYR A 15 8.39 10.01 5.53
C TYR A 15 9.16 10.52 6.74
N SER A 16 8.89 11.78 7.10
CA SER A 16 9.56 12.48 8.20
C SER A 16 8.51 13.18 9.06
N PRO A 17 7.93 12.47 10.04
CA PRO A 17 6.91 13.06 10.89
C PRO A 17 7.55 14.06 11.86
N ARG A 18 6.90 15.21 12.08
CA ARG A 18 7.36 16.18 13.10
C ARG A 18 7.26 15.61 14.52
N VAL A 19 6.28 14.75 14.75
CA VAL A 19 6.07 14.03 16.01
C VAL A 19 6.14 12.54 15.69
N PRO A 20 7.11 11.78 16.21
CA PRO A 20 7.36 10.39 15.80
C PRO A 20 6.19 9.40 15.94
N LYS A 21 5.18 9.76 16.75
CA LYS A 21 3.96 8.96 16.98
C LYS A 21 2.75 9.44 16.19
N LEU A 22 2.90 10.44 15.33
CA LEU A 22 1.85 10.92 14.45
C LEU A 22 2.20 10.53 13.02
N GLY A 23 1.21 10.01 12.29
CA GLY A 23 1.40 9.63 10.91
C GLY A 23 0.92 8.24 10.57
N ASP A 24 -0.06 8.17 9.69
CA ASP A 24 -0.66 6.93 9.21
C ASP A 24 0.00 6.45 7.90
N GLY A 25 1.12 7.07 7.51
CA GLY A 25 1.91 6.63 6.35
C GLY A 25 1.34 7.09 5.00
N LEU A 26 1.37 6.19 4.01
CA LEU A 26 0.90 6.44 2.65
C LEU A 26 0.44 5.13 1.98
N ALA A 27 -0.31 5.24 0.89
CA ALA A 27 -0.69 4.08 0.08
C ALA A 27 -0.41 4.27 -1.41
N PHE A 28 0.16 3.26 -2.05
CA PHE A 28 0.02 3.07 -3.50
C PHE A 28 -1.39 2.52 -3.76
N ILE A 29 -2.15 3.12 -4.67
CA ILE A 29 -3.55 2.77 -4.91
C ILE A 29 -3.83 2.55 -6.38
N ILE A 30 -4.69 1.57 -6.65
CA ILE A 30 -5.36 1.34 -7.92
C ILE A 30 -6.87 1.42 -7.68
N SER A 31 -7.56 2.32 -8.36
CA SER A 31 -8.98 2.64 -8.13
C SER A 31 -9.73 2.94 -9.44
N PRO A 32 -11.07 2.79 -9.49
CA PRO A 32 -11.86 3.14 -10.68
C PRO A 32 -12.01 4.65 -10.89
N SER A 33 -11.64 5.48 -9.91
CA SER A 33 -11.73 6.95 -9.96
C SER A 33 -10.44 7.61 -9.45
N LYS A 34 -10.08 8.76 -10.03
CA LYS A 34 -8.98 9.62 -9.55
C LYS A 34 -9.31 10.31 -8.23
N GLU A 35 -10.58 10.64 -8.04
CA GLU A 35 -11.09 11.26 -6.84
C GLU A 35 -11.78 10.20 -5.99
N LEU A 36 -11.52 10.22 -4.68
CA LEU A 36 -12.13 9.33 -3.70
C LEU A 36 -12.99 10.18 -2.75
N PRO A 37 -14.14 10.68 -3.23
CA PRO A 37 -14.95 11.61 -2.46
C PRO A 37 -15.44 10.97 -1.17
N GLY A 38 -15.27 11.71 -0.06
CA GLY A 38 -15.63 11.25 1.26
C GLY A 38 -14.66 10.23 1.85
N SER A 39 -13.48 10.00 1.25
CA SER A 39 -12.39 9.34 1.98
C SER A 39 -11.97 10.17 3.17
N LEU A 40 -11.58 9.49 4.24
CA LEU A 40 -11.19 10.12 5.49
C LEU A 40 -9.67 10.20 5.59
N PRO A 41 -9.13 11.19 6.33
CA PRO A 41 -7.72 11.26 6.63
C PRO A 41 -7.34 10.23 7.70
N SER A 42 -6.13 10.36 8.23
CA SER A 42 -5.60 9.53 9.31
C SER A 42 -5.58 8.04 8.96
N GLN A 43 -6.08 7.18 9.85
CA GLN A 43 -6.05 5.72 9.73
C GLN A 43 -6.76 5.19 8.48
N TYR A 44 -7.53 6.04 7.78
CA TYR A 44 -8.17 5.70 6.51
C TYR A 44 -7.30 5.96 5.27
N LEU A 45 -6.05 6.41 5.45
CA LEU A 45 -5.01 6.64 4.43
C LEU A 45 -5.43 7.58 3.27
N GLY A 46 -6.55 8.29 3.41
CA GLY A 46 -7.15 9.04 2.32
C GLY A 46 -7.80 8.18 1.22
N ILE A 47 -8.01 6.87 1.46
CA ILE A 47 -8.53 5.93 0.45
C ILE A 47 -9.98 5.47 0.68
N LEU A 48 -10.42 5.38 1.93
CA LEU A 48 -11.71 4.81 2.32
C LEU A 48 -12.38 5.64 3.43
N ASN A 49 -13.57 5.23 3.85
CA ASN A 49 -14.26 5.79 5.02
C ASN A 49 -15.00 4.70 5.79
N ALA A 50 -15.42 5.03 7.02
CA ALA A 50 -16.06 4.10 7.95
C ALA A 50 -17.29 3.37 7.39
N THR A 51 -17.98 3.93 6.40
CA THR A 51 -19.23 3.36 5.85
C THR A 51 -19.00 2.42 4.67
N VAL A 52 -17.85 2.50 3.99
CA VAL A 52 -17.57 1.73 2.77
C VAL A 52 -16.37 0.77 2.91
N VAL A 53 -15.65 0.79 4.03
CA VAL A 53 -14.60 -0.20 4.32
C VAL A 53 -15.16 -1.62 4.20
N GLY A 54 -14.46 -2.48 3.46
CA GLY A 54 -14.83 -3.88 3.20
C GLY A 54 -15.81 -4.08 2.06
N ASN A 55 -16.35 -3.00 1.44
CA ASN A 55 -17.31 -3.13 0.36
C ASN A 55 -16.64 -3.54 -0.96
N PHE A 56 -17.00 -4.71 -1.50
CA PHE A 56 -16.47 -5.21 -2.78
C PHE A 56 -16.72 -4.27 -3.96
N SER A 57 -17.78 -3.44 -3.92
CA SER A 57 -18.08 -2.45 -4.96
C SER A 57 -17.11 -1.26 -4.99
N ASN A 58 -16.15 -1.16 -4.07
CA ASN A 58 -15.13 -0.12 -4.11
C ASN A 58 -14.14 -0.34 -5.26
N HIS A 59 -13.86 -1.60 -5.61
CA HIS A 59 -12.83 -1.96 -6.61
C HIS A 59 -11.46 -1.33 -6.32
N ILE A 60 -11.08 -1.25 -5.04
CA ILE A 60 -9.82 -0.66 -4.58
C ILE A 60 -8.82 -1.76 -4.27
N PHE A 61 -7.63 -1.62 -4.84
CA PHE A 61 -6.42 -2.30 -4.40
C PHE A 61 -5.43 -1.27 -3.88
N ALA A 62 -4.80 -1.54 -2.75
CA ALA A 62 -3.75 -0.70 -2.22
C ALA A 62 -2.58 -1.50 -1.67
N VAL A 63 -1.41 -0.88 -1.69
CA VAL A 63 -0.26 -1.27 -0.89
C VAL A 63 0.03 -0.13 0.07
N GLU A 64 -0.18 -0.37 1.36
CA GLU A 64 0.07 0.62 2.41
C GLU A 64 1.52 0.51 2.93
N PHE A 65 2.06 1.65 3.31
CA PHE A 65 3.34 1.79 4.00
C PHE A 65 3.04 2.52 5.31
N ASP A 66 2.58 1.76 6.29
CA ASP A 66 2.00 2.29 7.51
C ASP A 66 3.07 2.58 8.58
N THR A 67 2.91 3.72 9.23
CA THR A 67 3.80 4.25 10.25
C THR A 67 3.15 4.38 11.64
N LEU A 68 1.89 3.96 11.76
CA LEU A 68 1.11 3.86 12.99
C LEU A 68 0.56 2.45 13.14
N GLN A 69 0.12 2.11 14.36
CA GLN A 69 -0.54 0.84 14.62
C GLN A 69 -1.99 1.13 15.01
N ASP A 70 -2.90 0.88 14.09
CA ASP A 70 -4.34 0.98 14.29
C ASP A 70 -4.93 -0.39 14.62
N PHE A 71 -5.14 -0.63 15.92
CA PHE A 71 -5.69 -1.89 16.42
C PHE A 71 -7.08 -2.22 15.84
N GLU A 72 -7.85 -1.22 15.41
CA GLU A 72 -9.15 -1.40 14.75
C GLU A 72 -9.02 -2.17 13.42
N PHE A 73 -7.90 -2.00 12.71
CA PHE A 73 -7.65 -2.64 11.41
C PHE A 73 -6.73 -3.87 11.50
N GLY A 74 -6.28 -4.21 12.71
CA GLY A 74 -5.49 -5.42 12.95
C GLY A 74 -4.01 -5.26 12.60
N ASP A 75 -3.49 -4.04 12.64
CA ASP A 75 -2.10 -3.74 12.32
C ASP A 75 -1.12 -4.53 13.18
N ILE A 76 -0.12 -5.09 12.52
CA ILE A 76 0.85 -5.98 13.16
C ILE A 76 1.89 -5.22 14.00
N ASN A 77 2.17 -3.96 13.67
CA ASN A 77 3.03 -3.02 14.39
C ASN A 77 2.93 -1.61 13.77
N ASP A 78 3.69 -0.65 14.27
CA ASP A 78 3.70 0.76 13.84
C ASP A 78 4.70 1.08 12.70
N ASN A 79 5.13 0.07 11.95
CA ASN A 79 6.11 0.18 10.85
C ASN A 79 6.00 -1.05 9.93
N HIS A 80 4.97 -1.09 9.11
CA HIS A 80 4.67 -2.26 8.28
C HIS A 80 4.28 -1.91 6.85
N VAL A 81 4.30 -2.93 6.00
CA VAL A 81 3.79 -2.86 4.63
C VAL A 81 2.64 -3.85 4.52
N GLY A 82 1.54 -3.40 3.94
CA GLY A 82 0.30 -4.15 3.83
C GLY A 82 -0.24 -4.19 2.40
N ILE A 83 -0.96 -5.26 2.06
CA ILE A 83 -1.73 -5.37 0.82
C ILE A 83 -3.20 -5.39 1.18
N ASN A 84 -3.94 -4.43 0.64
CA ASN A 84 -5.32 -4.14 1.00
C ASN A 84 -6.22 -4.27 -0.21
N ILE A 85 -7.32 -5.00 -0.06
CA ILE A 85 -8.35 -5.15 -1.08
C ILE A 85 -9.68 -4.70 -0.48
N ASN A 86 -10.20 -3.57 -0.97
CA ASN A 86 -11.46 -2.96 -0.54
C ASN A 86 -11.59 -2.63 0.96
N SER A 87 -10.56 -2.83 1.77
CA SER A 87 -10.55 -2.70 3.23
C SER A 87 -9.29 -1.98 3.70
N LEU A 88 -9.27 -1.54 4.96
CA LEU A 88 -8.05 -1.08 5.65
C LEU A 88 -7.39 -2.21 6.46
N ALA A 89 -8.16 -3.24 6.82
CA ALA A 89 -7.56 -4.46 7.34
C ALA A 89 -6.80 -5.18 6.21
N SER A 90 -5.48 -5.17 6.32
CA SER A 90 -4.54 -5.82 5.40
C SER A 90 -4.90 -7.29 5.15
N ASN A 91 -5.03 -7.70 3.88
CA ASN A 91 -5.15 -9.11 3.51
C ASN A 91 -3.86 -9.88 3.81
N LYS A 92 -2.72 -9.18 3.68
CA LYS A 92 -1.42 -9.68 4.09
C LYS A 92 -0.49 -8.52 4.40
N SER A 93 0.22 -8.60 5.51
CA SER A 93 1.18 -7.58 5.93
C SER A 93 2.49 -8.20 6.43
N THR A 94 3.53 -7.37 6.49
CA THR A 94 4.86 -7.72 7.00
C THR A 94 5.52 -6.49 7.62
N PRO A 95 6.35 -6.63 8.67
CA PRO A 95 7.15 -5.52 9.16
C PRO A 95 8.00 -4.92 8.02
N ALA A 96 8.15 -3.60 8.00
CA ALA A 96 8.92 -2.96 6.94
C ALA A 96 10.39 -3.37 7.01
N GLY A 97 10.92 -3.76 5.86
CA GLY A 97 12.26 -4.31 5.72
C GLY A 97 12.70 -4.32 4.27
N TYR A 98 13.91 -4.78 4.04
CA TYR A 98 14.45 -5.06 2.72
C TYR A 98 15.33 -6.32 2.80
N PHE A 99 15.33 -7.11 1.72
CA PHE A 99 15.81 -8.49 1.77
C PHE A 99 15.12 -9.32 2.86
N THR A 100 15.53 -10.57 3.07
CA THR A 100 14.84 -11.49 4.00
C THR A 100 15.06 -11.18 5.48
N SER A 101 15.87 -10.19 5.85
CA SER A 101 16.30 -10.01 7.25
C SER A 101 16.70 -8.59 7.68
N GLN A 102 16.66 -7.58 6.81
CA GLN A 102 17.09 -6.23 7.20
C GLN A 102 15.87 -5.35 7.49
N SER A 103 15.78 -4.85 8.72
CA SER A 103 14.72 -3.93 9.12
C SER A 103 14.85 -2.58 8.40
N LEU A 104 13.71 -2.00 8.04
CA LEU A 104 13.64 -0.67 7.44
C LEU A 104 12.67 0.17 8.25
N ASN A 105 13.11 1.35 8.67
CA ASN A 105 12.25 2.30 9.37
C ASN A 105 11.65 3.29 8.37
N LEU A 106 10.35 3.18 8.12
CA LEU A 106 9.59 4.06 7.24
C LEU A 106 9.62 5.52 7.72
N LYS A 107 9.72 5.74 9.04
CA LYS A 107 9.80 7.07 9.69
C LYS A 107 11.20 7.68 9.72
N SER A 108 12.18 7.07 9.05
CA SER A 108 13.60 7.49 9.14
C SER A 108 13.90 8.84 8.48
N GLY A 109 13.00 9.39 7.67
CA GLY A 109 13.25 10.57 6.84
C GLY A 109 14.18 10.32 5.65
N HIS A 110 14.74 9.12 5.51
CA HIS A 110 15.53 8.74 4.35
C HIS A 110 14.63 8.34 3.18
N VAL A 111 15.15 8.49 1.97
CA VAL A 111 14.46 8.05 0.76
C VAL A 111 14.40 6.53 0.72
N ILE A 112 13.20 6.02 0.48
CA ILE A 112 12.89 4.60 0.31
C ILE A 112 12.33 4.44 -1.09
N GLN A 113 12.85 3.48 -1.83
CA GLN A 113 12.29 3.08 -3.12
C GLN A 113 11.43 1.84 -2.95
N ALA A 114 10.22 1.87 -3.50
CA ALA A 114 9.27 0.77 -3.50
C ALA A 114 9.04 0.24 -4.91
N TRP A 115 8.77 -1.06 -4.99
CA TRP A 115 8.31 -1.76 -6.18
C TRP A 115 7.05 -2.55 -5.84
N VAL A 116 6.01 -2.39 -6.65
CA VAL A 116 4.76 -3.16 -6.59
C VAL A 116 4.60 -3.85 -7.94
N ASP A 117 4.72 -5.17 -7.92
CA ASP A 117 4.66 -6.02 -9.12
C ASP A 117 3.47 -6.97 -8.99
N TYR A 118 2.64 -7.08 -10.03
CA TYR A 118 1.60 -8.10 -10.15
C TYR A 118 1.89 -8.98 -11.37
N ASP A 119 1.95 -10.29 -11.16
CA ASP A 119 2.07 -11.33 -12.18
C ASP A 119 0.71 -12.02 -12.31
N SER A 120 -0.03 -11.75 -13.39
CA SER A 120 -1.38 -12.31 -13.59
C SER A 120 -1.36 -13.75 -14.09
N VAL A 121 -0.21 -14.26 -14.53
CA VAL A 121 -0.05 -15.69 -14.86
C VAL A 121 0.02 -16.52 -13.58
N LYS A 122 0.68 -15.97 -12.55
CA LYS A 122 0.78 -16.61 -11.22
C LYS A 122 -0.30 -16.18 -10.25
N ASN A 123 -1.08 -15.15 -10.57
CA ASN A 123 -1.97 -14.45 -9.64
C ASN A 123 -1.23 -14.07 -8.36
N GLN A 124 -0.17 -13.27 -8.51
CA GLN A 124 0.73 -12.97 -7.40
C GLN A 124 1.14 -11.50 -7.39
N VAL A 125 0.93 -10.85 -6.25
CA VAL A 125 1.47 -9.52 -5.94
C VAL A 125 2.78 -9.69 -5.17
N THR A 126 3.80 -8.91 -5.53
CA THR A 126 5.04 -8.81 -4.75
C THR A 126 5.39 -7.35 -4.48
N VAL A 127 5.82 -7.09 -3.25
CA VAL A 127 6.28 -5.77 -2.82
C VAL A 127 7.74 -5.85 -2.39
N LYS A 128 8.54 -4.89 -2.86
CA LYS A 128 9.95 -4.75 -2.50
C LYS A 128 10.23 -3.34 -2.02
N LEU A 129 11.12 -3.20 -1.04
CA LEU A 129 11.64 -1.93 -0.58
C LEU A 129 13.17 -1.90 -0.64
N SER A 130 13.75 -0.72 -0.84
CA SER A 130 15.20 -0.54 -0.80
C SER A 130 15.57 0.88 -0.35
N PRO A 131 16.60 1.03 0.51
CA PRO A 131 17.12 2.34 0.87
C PRO A 131 18.07 2.95 -0.17
N ASN A 132 18.51 2.21 -1.20
CA ASN A 132 19.62 2.61 -2.07
C ASN A 132 19.37 2.46 -3.59
N SER A 133 18.13 2.62 -4.04
CA SER A 133 17.70 2.57 -5.46
C SER A 133 17.99 1.26 -6.21
N ILE A 134 18.60 0.26 -5.56
CA ILE A 134 18.84 -1.06 -6.12
C ILE A 134 17.64 -1.95 -5.80
N LYS A 135 16.98 -2.50 -6.83
CA LYS A 135 15.83 -3.41 -6.66
C LYS A 135 16.30 -4.71 -5.98
N PRO A 136 15.75 -5.07 -4.82
CA PRO A 136 16.08 -6.34 -4.17
C PRO A 136 15.67 -7.53 -5.05
N THR A 137 16.44 -8.62 -4.97
CA THR A 137 16.10 -9.89 -5.63
C THR A 137 14.87 -10.53 -4.99
N SER A 138 14.84 -10.56 -3.65
CA SER A 138 13.72 -11.13 -2.87
C SER A 138 12.73 -10.04 -2.46
N PRO A 139 11.41 -10.29 -2.59
CA PRO A 139 10.40 -9.39 -2.05
C PRO A 139 10.32 -9.47 -0.53
N ILE A 140 9.82 -8.41 0.09
CA ILE A 140 9.52 -8.40 1.53
C ILE A 140 8.13 -8.95 1.82
N LEU A 141 7.23 -8.83 0.84
CA LEU A 141 5.85 -9.28 0.90
C LEU A 141 5.46 -9.90 -0.43
N THR A 142 4.89 -11.10 -0.38
CA THR A 142 4.32 -11.81 -1.53
C THR A 142 2.92 -12.25 -1.14
N PHE A 143 1.92 -11.99 -1.99
CA PHE A 143 0.54 -12.40 -1.77
C PHE A 143 -0.03 -13.03 -3.03
N ASP A 144 -0.44 -14.29 -2.93
CA ASP A 144 -1.09 -15.02 -4.01
C ASP A 144 -2.57 -14.65 -4.02
N VAL A 145 -2.97 -13.87 -5.01
CA VAL A 145 -4.31 -13.35 -5.17
C VAL A 145 -4.62 -13.08 -6.65
N ASP A 146 -5.81 -13.49 -7.08
CA ASP A 146 -6.34 -13.09 -8.38
C ASP A 146 -7.00 -11.71 -8.26
N LEU A 147 -6.40 -10.71 -8.90
CA LEU A 147 -6.93 -9.33 -8.92
C LEU A 147 -7.96 -9.10 -10.04
N SER A 148 -8.21 -10.09 -10.91
CA SER A 148 -9.18 -9.97 -12.00
C SER A 148 -10.62 -9.66 -11.54
N PRO A 149 -11.12 -10.13 -10.37
CA PRO A 149 -12.43 -9.74 -9.88
C PRO A 149 -12.47 -8.32 -9.30
N ILE A 150 -11.31 -7.75 -8.99
CA ILE A 150 -11.19 -6.42 -8.37
C ILE A 150 -11.09 -5.35 -9.46
N PHE A 151 -10.29 -5.58 -10.50
CA PHE A 151 -10.01 -4.59 -11.53
C PHE A 151 -11.08 -4.54 -12.62
N GLN A 152 -11.45 -3.32 -12.98
CA GLN A 152 -12.30 -3.02 -14.11
C GLN A 152 -11.45 -2.77 -15.38
N ASP A 153 -12.10 -2.56 -16.52
CA ASP A 153 -11.43 -2.29 -17.79
C ASP A 153 -10.54 -1.04 -17.74
N PHE A 154 -10.93 -0.04 -16.95
CA PHE A 154 -10.19 1.20 -16.77
C PHE A 154 -9.99 1.48 -15.29
N MET A 155 -8.73 1.68 -14.90
CA MET A 155 -8.33 1.98 -13.54
C MET A 155 -7.35 3.17 -13.55
N TYR A 156 -7.28 3.87 -12.44
CA TYR A 156 -6.28 4.89 -12.15
C TYR A 156 -5.27 4.35 -11.15
N ILE A 157 -4.04 4.84 -11.26
CA ILE A 157 -2.94 4.49 -10.37
C ILE A 157 -2.43 5.79 -9.76
N GLY A 158 -2.22 5.78 -8.45
CA GLY A 158 -1.80 6.96 -7.71
C GLY A 158 -1.17 6.64 -6.37
N LEU A 159 -0.79 7.71 -5.68
CA LEU A 159 -0.41 7.68 -4.28
C LEU A 159 -1.47 8.42 -3.48
N ALA A 160 -1.94 7.82 -2.41
CA ALA A 160 -2.81 8.44 -1.43
C ALA A 160 -2.01 8.79 -0.17
N LEU A 161 -2.33 9.95 0.41
CA LEU A 161 -1.73 10.46 1.64
C LEU A 161 -2.86 10.85 2.59
N PRO A 162 -2.75 10.55 3.89
CA PRO A 162 -3.70 11.04 4.87
C PRO A 162 -3.57 12.57 4.96
N GLN A 163 -4.52 13.29 4.37
CA GLN A 163 -4.54 14.76 4.43
C GLN A 163 -5.07 15.21 5.79
N LEU A 164 -4.16 15.47 6.74
CA LEU A 164 -4.49 16.34 7.86
C LEU A 164 -4.46 17.77 7.33
N GLY A 165 -5.60 18.47 7.40
CA GLY A 165 -5.69 19.87 7.02
C GLY A 165 -4.56 20.67 7.68
N CYS A 166 -3.76 21.35 6.86
CA CYS A 166 -2.79 22.33 7.32
C CYS A 166 -3.48 23.47 8.07
#